data_AF-A0A2V9IZ84-F1
#
_entry.id   AF-A0A2V9IZ84-F1
#
_cell.length_a   1.000
_cell.length_b   1.000
_cell.length_c   1.000
_cell.angle_alpha   90.00
_cell.angle_beta   90.00
_cell.angle_gamma   90.00
#
_symmetry.space_group_name_H-M   'P 1'
#
loop_
_entity.id
_entity.type
_entity.pdbx_description
1 polymer ?
#
loop_
_entity_poly.entity_id
_entity_poly.type
_entity_poly.pdbx_seq_one_letter_code
_entity_poly.pdbx_strand_id
1 'polypeptide(L)'
;MSVKPKVSVVKYLNTVPLIWGMLKGEQRDKFDLDFTTPAHCAEAVRSGQADVGIIPSIEYQRMDRARIVGSVSVASKGRVKSVLLLSKSPVEKIRTVALDNSSRTSVALLMILLRKFYGRAVDGVPLAPDPEEMLKRADAALVIGDPALTYDGEVKEVRAPRG
;
A
#
# COMPACT_ATOMS: atom_id res chain seq x y z
N MET A 1 10.55 -12.49 32.91
CA MET A 1 10.90 -11.55 31.81
C MET A 1 9.60 -11.04 31.22
N SER A 2 9.43 -9.72 31.06
CA SER A 2 8.23 -9.17 30.42
C SER A 2 8.31 -9.44 28.91
N VAL A 3 7.26 -10.02 28.33
CA VAL A 3 7.18 -10.26 26.87
C VAL A 3 6.99 -8.91 26.18
N LYS A 4 7.89 -8.56 25.27
CA LYS A 4 7.76 -7.32 24.47
C LYS A 4 6.64 -7.52 23.44
N PRO A 5 5.73 -6.54 23.26
CA PRO A 5 4.74 -6.61 22.19
C PRO A 5 5.41 -6.69 20.82
N LYS A 6 4.90 -7.57 19.97
CA LYS A 6 5.34 -7.75 18.58
C LYS A 6 4.62 -6.77 17.67
N VAL A 7 5.38 -5.94 16.96
CA VAL A 7 4.86 -4.89 16.10
C VAL A 7 5.33 -5.14 14.66
N SER A 8 4.39 -5.41 13.76
CA SER A 8 4.66 -5.52 12.33
C SER A 8 4.62 -4.15 11.67
N VAL A 9 5.74 -3.74 11.09
CA VAL A 9 6.00 -2.40 10.58
C VAL A 9 6.18 -2.45 9.07
N VAL A 10 5.53 -1.53 8.38
CA VAL A 10 5.71 -1.36 6.93
C VAL A 10 7.10 -0.77 6.66
N LYS A 11 7.89 -1.42 5.80
CA LYS A 11 9.23 -0.98 5.40
C LYS A 11 9.19 0.04 4.25
N TYR A 12 8.55 1.18 4.47
CA TYR A 12 8.54 2.31 3.53
C TYR A 12 8.89 3.61 4.25
N LEU A 13 9.38 4.60 3.50
CA LEU A 13 9.75 5.90 4.05
C LEU A 13 8.59 6.62 4.78
N ASN A 14 7.34 6.38 4.35
CA ASN A 14 6.16 7.04 4.92
C ASN A 14 5.79 6.58 6.34
N THR A 15 6.32 5.46 6.83
CA THR A 15 6.06 4.96 8.19
C THR A 15 7.18 5.27 9.16
N VAL A 16 8.37 5.66 8.66
CA VAL A 16 9.54 5.97 9.50
C VAL A 16 9.23 6.98 10.60
N PRO A 17 8.49 8.08 10.36
CA PRO A 17 8.15 9.02 11.44
C PRO A 17 7.30 8.40 12.56
N LEU A 18 6.43 7.42 12.24
CA LEU A 18 5.55 6.77 13.22
C LEU A 18 6.32 5.86 14.19
N ILE A 19 7.42 5.26 13.71
CA ILE A 19 8.22 4.30 14.46
C ILE A 19 9.53 4.88 14.98
N TRP A 20 9.83 6.15 14.67
CA TRP A 20 11.12 6.77 14.99
C TRP A 20 11.46 6.69 16.48
N GLY A 21 10.46 6.90 17.34
CA GLY A 21 10.62 6.77 18.80
C GLY A 21 11.00 5.35 19.24
N MET A 22 10.53 4.32 18.53
CA MET A 22 10.86 2.91 18.79
C MET A 22 12.24 2.54 18.24
N LEU A 23 12.64 3.14 17.11
CA LEU A 23 13.93 2.90 16.47
C LEU A 23 15.10 3.64 17.13
N LYS A 24 14.91 4.92 17.45
CA LYS A 24 15.97 5.86 17.81
C LYS A 24 15.67 6.70 19.05
N GLY A 25 14.43 6.70 19.54
CA GLY A 25 14.00 7.53 20.69
C GLY A 25 13.92 6.77 22.01
N GLU A 26 13.13 7.32 22.93
CA GLU A 26 12.95 6.85 24.31
C GLU A 26 12.17 5.53 24.43
N GLN A 27 11.58 5.05 23.33
CA GLN A 27 10.80 3.80 23.30
C GLN A 27 11.62 2.62 22.75
N ARG A 28 12.93 2.82 22.56
CA ARG A 28 13.85 1.74 22.22
C ARG A 28 13.74 0.59 23.20
N ASP A 29 13.90 -0.62 22.69
CA ASP A 29 13.87 -1.87 23.44
C ASP A 29 12.54 -2.20 24.14
N LYS A 30 11.47 -1.46 23.90
CA LYS A 30 10.13 -1.76 24.46
C LYS A 30 9.27 -2.65 23.58
N PHE A 31 9.62 -2.78 22.29
CA PHE A 31 8.87 -3.52 21.28
C PHE A 31 9.79 -4.47 20.52
N ASP A 32 9.21 -5.56 20.01
CA ASP A 32 9.85 -6.43 19.03
C ASP A 32 9.33 -6.02 17.64
N LEU A 33 10.21 -5.44 16.80
CA LEU A 33 9.81 -4.84 15.53
C LEU A 33 10.17 -5.78 14.36
N ASP A 34 9.16 -6.17 13.58
CA ASP A 34 9.35 -6.88 12.31
C ASP A 34 9.04 -5.98 11.12
N PHE A 35 9.95 -5.90 10.15
CA PHE A 35 9.86 -4.98 9.01
C PHE A 35 9.48 -5.72 7.74
N THR A 36 8.30 -5.42 7.20
CA THR A 36 7.75 -6.14 6.05
C THR A 36 6.86 -5.26 5.16
N THR A 37 6.17 -5.85 4.18
CA THR A 37 5.23 -5.13 3.31
C THR A 37 3.88 -4.93 4.00
N PRO A 38 3.05 -3.95 3.59
CA PRO A 38 1.71 -3.79 4.14
C PRO A 38 0.86 -5.07 4.05
N ALA A 39 0.92 -5.78 2.93
CA ALA A 39 0.21 -7.04 2.75
C ALA A 39 0.62 -8.11 3.79
N HIS A 40 1.92 -8.20 4.10
CA HIS A 40 2.43 -9.12 5.13
C HIS A 40 2.14 -8.63 6.55
N CYS A 41 2.13 -7.32 6.82
CA CYS A 41 1.69 -6.80 8.12
C CYS A 41 0.26 -7.24 8.44
N ALA A 42 -0.64 -7.21 7.44
CA ALA A 42 -2.00 -7.70 7.62
C ALA A 42 -2.03 -9.20 7.96
N GLU A 43 -1.19 -9.99 7.30
CA GLU A 43 -1.08 -11.42 7.56
C GLU A 43 -0.55 -11.74 8.96
N ALA A 44 0.49 -11.02 9.39
CA ALA A 44 1.09 -11.20 10.71
C ALA A 44 0.09 -10.89 11.83
N VAL A 45 -0.69 -9.82 11.70
CA VAL A 45 -1.76 -9.49 12.66
C VAL A 45 -2.88 -10.53 12.62
N ARG A 46 -3.32 -10.93 11.42
CA ARG A 46 -4.41 -11.89 11.23
C ARG A 46 -4.11 -13.27 11.83
N SER A 47 -2.86 -13.72 11.71
CA SER A 47 -2.39 -15.02 12.20
C SER A 47 -1.93 -15.01 13.66
N GLY A 48 -1.91 -13.85 14.33
CA GLY A 48 -1.41 -13.70 15.69
C GLY A 48 0.11 -13.76 15.81
N GLN A 49 0.85 -13.64 14.69
CA GLN A 49 2.30 -13.51 14.69
C GLN A 49 2.76 -12.13 15.18
N ALA A 50 1.93 -11.10 15.00
CA ALA A 50 2.12 -9.75 15.54
C ALA A 50 0.91 -9.30 16.36
N ASP A 51 1.16 -8.58 17.46
CA ASP A 51 0.12 -8.02 18.33
C ASP A 51 -0.46 -6.72 17.74
N VAL A 52 0.38 -5.95 17.04
CA VAL A 52 0.03 -4.68 16.40
C VAL A 52 0.66 -4.64 15.01
N GLY A 53 -0.03 -4.05 14.02
CA GLY A 53 0.54 -3.88 12.69
C GLY A 53 0.06 -2.63 11.98
N ILE A 54 0.93 -2.05 11.16
CA ILE A 54 0.53 -1.04 10.17
C ILE A 54 -0.03 -1.77 8.96
N ILE A 55 -1.35 -1.89 8.87
CA ILE A 55 -2.03 -2.71 7.86
C ILE A 55 -2.73 -1.85 6.79
N PRO A 56 -2.95 -2.36 5.57
CA PRO A 56 -3.80 -1.73 4.57
C PRO A 56 -5.22 -1.54 5.11
N SER A 57 -5.80 -0.35 4.93
CA SER A 57 -7.16 -0.03 5.38
C SER A 57 -8.24 -1.00 4.89
N ILE A 58 -8.07 -1.60 3.70
CA ILE A 58 -9.04 -2.56 3.16
C ILE A 58 -9.07 -3.88 3.97
N GLU A 59 -7.97 -4.21 4.64
CA GLU A 59 -7.86 -5.44 5.42
C GLU A 59 -8.63 -5.36 6.74
N TYR A 60 -8.85 -4.16 7.26
CA TYR A 60 -9.65 -3.98 8.48
C TYR A 60 -11.07 -4.55 8.34
N GLN A 61 -11.68 -4.43 7.15
CA GLN A 61 -13.01 -4.99 6.88
C GLN A 61 -13.04 -6.53 6.82
N ARG A 62 -11.86 -7.17 6.77
CA ARG A 62 -11.68 -8.62 6.65
C ARG A 62 -11.14 -9.26 7.94
N MET A 63 -11.06 -8.48 9.02
CA MET A 63 -10.51 -8.91 10.30
C MET A 63 -11.58 -8.86 11.38
N ASP A 64 -12.01 -10.03 11.86
CA ASP A 64 -13.12 -10.15 12.81
C ASP A 64 -12.83 -9.56 14.20
N ARG A 65 -11.54 -9.50 14.60
CA ARG A 65 -11.13 -9.16 15.98
C ARG A 65 -10.13 -8.00 16.07
N ALA A 66 -9.85 -7.34 14.95
CA ALA A 66 -8.92 -6.21 14.94
C ALA A 66 -9.56 -4.97 15.58
N ARG A 67 -8.77 -4.19 16.30
CA ARG A 67 -9.14 -2.85 16.78
C ARG A 67 -8.19 -1.82 16.21
N ILE A 68 -8.73 -0.67 15.82
CA ILE A 68 -7.93 0.45 15.35
C ILE A 68 -7.30 1.16 16.55
N VAL A 69 -5.99 1.38 16.49
CA VAL A 69 -5.31 2.30 17.41
C VAL A 69 -5.68 3.72 17.01
N GLY A 70 -6.39 4.43 17.89
CA GLY A 70 -6.86 5.78 17.62
C GLY A 70 -5.73 6.79 17.38
N SER A 71 -6.07 7.89 16.70
CA SER A 71 -5.19 9.06 16.49
C SER A 71 -3.94 8.83 15.64
N VAL A 72 -3.78 7.66 15.02
CA VAL A 72 -2.65 7.36 14.13
C VAL A 72 -3.14 6.68 12.83
N SER A 73 -2.64 7.17 11.69
CA SER A 73 -2.85 6.52 10.39
C SER A 73 -1.84 7.02 9.37
N VAL A 74 -1.67 6.27 8.28
CA VAL A 74 -1.02 6.76 7.05
C VAL A 74 -2.13 7.18 6.09
N ALA A 75 -2.34 8.48 5.95
CA ALA A 75 -3.41 9.04 5.14
C ALA A 75 -2.99 10.37 4.50
N SER A 76 -3.72 10.77 3.46
CA SER A 76 -3.55 12.07 2.80
C SER A 76 -4.92 12.62 2.38
N LYS A 77 -5.08 13.94 2.46
CA LYS A 77 -6.25 14.66 1.91
C LYS A 77 -6.14 14.93 0.41
N GLY A 78 -4.94 14.79 -0.16
CA GLY A 78 -4.65 15.09 -1.55
C GLY A 78 -3.67 14.12 -2.16
N ARG A 79 -3.00 14.55 -3.22
CA ARG A 79 -2.04 13.73 -3.97
C ARG A 79 -0.97 13.14 -3.04
N VAL A 80 -0.70 11.85 -3.23
CA VAL A 80 0.48 11.16 -2.69
C VAL A 80 1.46 10.88 -3.83
N LYS A 81 2.76 10.91 -3.56
CA LYS A 81 3.80 10.59 -4.55
C LYS A 81 4.13 9.10 -4.62
N SER A 82 3.82 8.36 -3.54
CA SER A 82 4.16 6.94 -3.37
C SER A 82 3.07 5.97 -3.81
N VAL A 83 2.13 6.40 -4.64
CA VAL A 83 1.12 5.54 -5.27
C VAL A 83 0.90 6.06 -6.68
N LEU A 84 1.32 5.30 -7.68
CA LEU A 84 1.27 5.69 -9.09
C LEU A 84 0.57 4.62 -9.92
N LEU A 85 -0.27 5.05 -10.85
CA LEU A 85 -0.71 4.24 -11.98
C LEU A 85 0.09 4.68 -13.21
N LEU A 86 1.06 3.86 -13.60
CA LEU A 86 1.82 4.05 -14.82
C LEU A 86 1.06 3.39 -15.97
N SER A 87 0.96 4.04 -17.13
CA SER A 87 0.15 3.51 -18.23
C SER A 87 0.76 3.84 -19.58
N LYS A 88 0.73 2.87 -20.50
CA LYS A 88 1.15 3.05 -21.91
C LYS A 88 0.11 3.78 -22.76
N SER A 89 -1.12 3.89 -22.26
CA SER A 89 -2.25 4.51 -22.96
C SER A 89 -3.12 5.34 -22.01
N PRO A 90 -4.03 6.20 -22.53
CA PRO A 90 -5.07 6.81 -21.70
C PRO A 90 -5.85 5.76 -20.88
N VAL A 91 -6.34 6.16 -19.70
CA VAL A 91 -6.96 5.25 -18.72
C VAL A 91 -8.17 4.53 -19.31
N GLU A 92 -8.89 5.20 -20.21
CA GLU A 92 -10.07 4.70 -20.92
C GLU A 92 -9.75 3.50 -21.82
N LYS A 93 -8.48 3.34 -22.22
CA LYS A 93 -8.01 2.27 -23.11
C LYS A 93 -7.35 1.10 -22.36
N ILE A 94 -7.14 1.20 -21.05
CA ILE A 94 -6.53 0.14 -20.23
C ILE A 94 -7.42 -1.11 -20.25
N ARG A 95 -6.84 -2.28 -20.53
CA ARG A 95 -7.51 -3.59 -20.49
C ARG A 95 -6.89 -4.53 -19.47
N THR A 96 -5.61 -4.36 -19.15
CA THR A 96 -4.88 -5.17 -18.18
C THR A 96 -4.06 -4.28 -17.25
N VAL A 97 -4.02 -4.62 -15.95
CA VAL A 97 -3.17 -3.92 -14.99
C VAL A 97 -2.26 -4.91 -14.26
N ALA A 98 -0.95 -4.66 -14.28
CA ALA A 98 -0.01 -5.26 -13.37
C ALA A 98 -0.14 -4.60 -11.98
N LEU A 99 -0.38 -5.39 -10.95
CA LEU A 99 -0.65 -4.91 -9.60
C LEU A 99 0.54 -5.20 -8.69
N ASP A 100 1.06 -4.17 -8.03
CA ASP A 100 2.07 -4.34 -6.99
C ASP A 100 1.53 -5.21 -5.84
N ASN A 101 2.13 -6.40 -5.69
CA ASN A 101 1.70 -7.42 -4.74
C ASN A 101 1.95 -7.04 -3.26
N SER A 102 2.66 -5.93 -3.02
CA SER A 102 2.88 -5.41 -1.67
C SER A 102 1.69 -4.59 -1.14
N SER A 103 0.75 -4.18 -2.01
CA SER A 103 -0.42 -3.36 -1.65
C SER A 103 -1.74 -4.09 -1.82
N ARG A 104 -2.61 -4.00 -0.81
CA ARG A 104 -4.03 -4.41 -0.93
C ARG A 104 -4.97 -3.21 -1.06
N THR A 105 -4.72 -2.12 -0.33
CA THR A 105 -5.57 -0.91 -0.37
C THR A 105 -5.50 -0.20 -1.72
N SER A 106 -4.31 0.05 -2.27
CA SER A 106 -4.18 0.79 -3.53
C SER A 106 -4.78 -0.01 -4.70
N VAL A 107 -4.65 -1.35 -4.66
CA VAL A 107 -5.28 -2.26 -5.62
C VAL A 107 -6.80 -2.13 -5.55
N ALA A 108 -7.39 -2.25 -4.36
CA ALA A 108 -8.83 -2.11 -4.18
C ALA A 108 -9.34 -0.74 -4.65
N LEU A 109 -8.63 0.34 -4.30
CA LEU A 109 -8.96 1.70 -4.73
C LEU A 109 -8.91 1.83 -6.26
N LEU A 110 -7.86 1.32 -6.91
CA LEU A 110 -7.74 1.37 -8.37
C LEU A 110 -8.91 0.63 -9.05
N MET A 111 -9.25 -0.56 -8.58
CA MET A 111 -10.36 -1.34 -9.15
C MET A 111 -11.70 -0.63 -8.99
N ILE A 112 -11.94 0.02 -7.84
CA ILE A 112 -13.11 0.86 -7.63
C ILE A 112 -13.11 2.04 -8.60
N LEU A 113 -11.97 2.71 -8.78
CA LEU A 113 -11.87 3.88 -9.65
C LEU A 113 -12.14 3.52 -11.12
N LEU A 114 -11.47 2.49 -11.64
CA LEU A 114 -11.64 2.00 -13.01
C LEU A 114 -13.09 1.57 -13.28
N ARG A 115 -13.69 0.82 -12.35
CA ARG A 115 -15.08 0.37 -12.51
C ARG A 115 -16.08 1.51 -12.42
N LYS A 116 -15.98 2.36 -11.38
CA LYS A 116 -17.00 3.35 -11.06
C LYS A 116 -16.92 4.60 -11.94
N PHE A 117 -15.72 5.07 -12.29
CA PHE A 117 -15.55 6.36 -12.97
C PHE A 117 -15.16 6.20 -14.44
N TYR A 118 -14.64 5.05 -14.85
CA TYR A 118 -14.26 4.78 -16.23
C TYR A 118 -15.10 3.67 -16.89
N GLY A 119 -16.00 3.02 -16.15
CA GLY A 119 -16.82 1.92 -16.67
C GLY A 119 -16.01 0.70 -17.12
N ARG A 120 -14.79 0.53 -16.58
CA ARG A 120 -13.85 -0.53 -16.97
C ARG A 120 -13.84 -1.65 -15.94
N ALA A 121 -14.16 -2.87 -16.36
CA ALA A 121 -13.77 -4.07 -15.65
C ALA A 121 -12.39 -4.48 -16.18
N VAL A 122 -11.37 -4.42 -15.33
CA VAL A 122 -9.99 -4.75 -15.70
C VAL A 122 -9.49 -5.85 -14.78
N ASP A 123 -8.94 -6.89 -15.37
CA ASP A 123 -8.25 -7.93 -14.62
C ASP A 123 -6.87 -7.46 -14.19
N GLY A 124 -6.54 -7.78 -12.94
CA GLY A 124 -5.28 -7.45 -12.32
C GLY A 124 -4.36 -8.66 -12.23
N VAL A 125 -3.11 -8.51 -12.64
CA VAL A 125 -2.08 -9.56 -12.49
C VAL A 125 -1.10 -9.12 -11.39
N PRO A 126 -1.05 -9.82 -10.23
CA PRO A 126 -0.11 -9.46 -9.17
C PRO A 126 1.33 -9.73 -9.60
N LEU A 127 2.21 -8.73 -9.42
CA LEU A 127 3.64 -8.79 -9.74
C LEU A 127 4.47 -8.08 -8.66
N ALA A 128 5.77 -8.39 -8.64
CA ALA A 128 6.73 -7.62 -7.85
C ALA A 128 6.81 -6.16 -8.38
N PRO A 129 7.14 -5.18 -7.53
CA PRO A 129 7.12 -3.75 -7.87
C PRO A 129 8.31 -3.33 -8.74
N ASP A 130 8.29 -3.77 -9.99
CA ASP A 130 9.22 -3.37 -11.04
C ASP A 130 8.43 -2.72 -12.17
N PRO A 131 8.40 -1.38 -12.25
CA PRO A 131 7.64 -0.65 -13.27
C PRO A 131 7.90 -1.13 -14.71
N GLU A 132 9.16 -1.44 -15.04
CA GLU A 132 9.54 -1.81 -16.40
C GLU A 132 8.98 -3.19 -16.75
N GLU A 133 9.22 -4.18 -15.89
CA GLU A 133 8.71 -5.54 -16.09
C GLU A 133 7.18 -5.61 -16.03
N MET A 134 6.56 -4.82 -15.16
CA MET A 134 5.11 -4.71 -15.06
C MET A 134 4.49 -4.16 -16.35
N LEU A 135 5.08 -3.11 -16.94
CA LEU A 135 4.60 -2.50 -18.18
C LEU A 135 4.88 -3.35 -19.43
N LYS A 136 5.85 -4.28 -19.39
CA LYS A 136 6.00 -5.32 -20.42
C LYS A 136 4.84 -6.32 -20.40
N ARG A 137 4.26 -6.60 -19.24
CA ARG A 137 3.21 -7.63 -19.05
C ARG A 137 1.77 -7.12 -19.13
N ALA A 138 1.55 -5.82 -18.91
CA ALA A 138 0.21 -5.23 -18.86
C ALA A 138 0.17 -3.84 -19.50
N ASP A 139 -1.03 -3.31 -19.76
CA ASP A 139 -1.21 -1.96 -20.33
C ASP A 139 -0.81 -0.86 -19.33
N ALA A 140 -1.02 -1.15 -18.04
CA ALA A 140 -0.71 -0.27 -16.93
C ALA A 140 -0.10 -1.05 -15.76
N ALA A 141 0.62 -0.33 -14.90
CA ALA A 141 1.24 -0.84 -13.68
C ALA A 141 0.84 0.04 -12.50
N LEU A 142 0.24 -0.55 -11.47
CA LEU A 142 0.04 0.09 -10.18
C LEU A 142 1.28 -0.15 -9.32
N VAL A 143 1.99 0.90 -8.93
CA VAL A 143 3.23 0.84 -8.15
C VAL A 143 3.06 1.65 -6.87
N ILE A 144 3.52 1.14 -5.73
CA ILE A 144 3.43 1.84 -4.44
C ILE A 144 4.76 1.94 -3.69
N GLY A 145 4.76 2.71 -2.61
CA GLY A 145 5.88 2.79 -1.68
C GLY A 145 7.09 3.49 -2.28
N ASP A 146 8.28 3.01 -1.90
CA ASP A 146 9.54 3.59 -2.33
C ASP A 146 9.77 3.47 -3.86
N PRO A 147 9.45 2.34 -4.55
CA PRO A 147 9.53 2.26 -6.01
C PRO A 147 8.73 3.33 -6.75
N ALA A 148 7.55 3.70 -6.23
CA ALA A 148 6.76 4.81 -6.77
C ALA A 148 7.38 6.18 -6.44
N LEU A 149 7.98 6.33 -5.25
CA LEU A 149 8.56 7.57 -4.79
C LEU A 149 9.83 7.95 -5.57
N THR A 150 10.62 6.96 -5.98
CA THR A 150 11.88 7.13 -6.72
C THR A 150 11.71 7.05 -8.23
N TYR A 151 10.48 6.89 -8.72
CA TYR A 151 10.20 6.88 -10.16
C TYR A 151 10.44 8.28 -10.76
N ASP A 152 11.23 8.35 -11.82
CA ASP A 152 11.73 9.59 -12.44
C ASP A 152 11.07 9.91 -13.79
N GLY A 153 10.16 9.06 -14.28
CA GLY A 153 9.40 9.31 -15.51
C GLY A 153 8.33 10.41 -15.37
N GLU A 154 7.75 10.82 -16.51
CA GLU A 154 6.68 11.83 -16.53
C GLU A 154 5.42 11.32 -15.84
N VAL A 155 5.00 12.01 -14.77
CA VAL A 155 3.74 11.74 -14.06
C VAL A 155 2.77 12.90 -14.30
N LYS A 156 1.63 12.59 -14.94
CA LYS A 156 0.53 13.54 -15.15
C LYS A 156 -0.58 13.32 -14.15
N GLU A 157 -1.16 14.41 -13.66
CA GLU A 157 -2.37 14.33 -12.83
C GLU A 157 -3.56 13.99 -13.74
N VAL A 158 -4.19 12.85 -13.48
CA VAL A 158 -5.46 12.48 -14.11
C VAL A 158 -6.53 12.60 -13.04
N ARG A 159 -7.52 13.46 -13.27
CA ARG A 159 -8.70 13.55 -12.42
C ARG A 159 -9.72 12.53 -12.91
N ALA A 160 -10.30 11.79 -11.97
CA ALA A 160 -11.47 10.99 -12.28
C ALA A 160 -12.55 11.92 -12.87
N PRO A 161 -13.28 11.48 -13.92
CA PRO A 161 -14.47 12.16 -14.38
C PRO A 161 -15.37 12.49 -13.19
N ARG A 162 -15.92 13.71 -13.13
CA ARG A 162 -16.97 14.00 -12.15
C ARG A 162 -18.18 13.17 -12.54
N GLY A 163 -18.61 12.30 -11.63
CA GLY A 163 -19.86 11.55 -11.77
C GLY A 163 -21.07 12.45 -11.64
#